data_AF-A0A523PXI3-F1
#
_entry.id   AF-A0A523PXI3-F1
#
_cell.length_a   1.000
_cell.length_b   1.000
_cell.length_c   1.000
_cell.angle_alpha   90.00
_cell.angle_beta   90.00
_cell.angle_gamma   90.00
#
_symmetry.space_group_name_H-M   'P 1'
#
loop_
_entity.id
_entity.type
_entity.pdbx_description
1 polymer ?
#
loop_
_entity_poly.entity_id
_entity_poly.type
_entity_poly.pdbx_seq_one_letter_code
_entity_poly.pdbx_strand_id
1 'polypeptide(L)'
;MGLLDISPKSIVLCNGTVHIELAKLRLMQKLMRNKTIGPILARLSPKWSFKATMRNIWSDAKKLKESDLDSMWELMKKEEGLLVMPMISQFTRDRSRYWHRWVGALQNTKIPLAFLWGTEDPIATLEIARVHHNESKGSRLVLLENTGHYPMIESPEKWSDELIELVDGYESASIKA
;
A
#
# COMPACT_ATOMS: atom_id res chain seq x y z
N MET A 1 -1.51 -23.58 -11.00
CA MET A 1 -0.91 -22.46 -10.25
C MET A 1 0.57 -22.80 -10.10
N GLY A 2 1.48 -21.99 -10.64
CA GLY A 2 2.91 -22.35 -10.75
C GLY A 2 3.56 -21.80 -12.02
N LEU A 3 3.37 -20.52 -12.32
CA LEU A 3 3.94 -19.90 -13.53
C LEU A 3 5.40 -19.45 -13.36
N LEU A 4 5.94 -19.54 -12.14
CA LEU A 4 7.32 -19.19 -11.80
C LEU A 4 7.87 -20.29 -10.89
N ASP A 5 9.09 -20.77 -11.16
CA ASP A 5 9.82 -21.73 -10.33
C ASP A 5 10.42 -21.04 -9.09
N ILE A 6 9.55 -20.40 -8.31
CA ILE A 6 9.89 -19.65 -7.11
C ILE A 6 8.91 -20.06 -6.03
N SER A 7 9.46 -20.53 -4.90
CA SER A 7 8.70 -20.83 -3.69
C SER A 7 8.94 -19.73 -2.65
N PRO A 8 7.96 -18.85 -2.37
CA PRO A 8 8.13 -17.81 -1.38
C PRO A 8 8.29 -18.40 0.03
N LYS A 9 9.37 -18.03 0.72
CA LYS A 9 9.63 -18.44 2.11
C LYS A 9 8.79 -17.66 3.13
N SER A 10 8.48 -16.41 2.84
CA SER A 10 7.69 -15.52 3.69
C SER A 10 7.01 -14.44 2.84
N ILE A 11 6.00 -13.78 3.41
CA ILE A 11 5.26 -12.68 2.81
C ILE A 11 5.23 -11.54 3.82
N VAL A 12 5.65 -10.34 3.42
CA VAL A 12 5.47 -9.11 4.19
C VAL A 12 4.61 -8.15 3.38
N LEU A 13 3.45 -7.79 3.92
CA LEU A 13 2.56 -6.81 3.33
C LEU A 13 2.68 -5.49 4.10
N CYS A 14 2.95 -4.40 3.36
CA CYS A 14 2.97 -3.05 3.91
C CYS A 14 1.65 -2.33 3.62
N ASN A 15 1.49 -1.09 4.13
CA ASN A 15 0.34 -0.18 3.95
C ASN A 15 -0.40 -0.34 2.61
N GLY A 16 -1.35 -1.28 2.60
CA GLY A 16 -1.96 -1.80 1.39
C GLY A 16 -3.41 -2.15 1.64
N THR A 17 -4.34 -1.48 0.97
CA THR A 17 -5.75 -1.68 1.26
C THR A 17 -6.35 -2.74 0.35
N VAL A 18 -6.76 -3.89 0.90
CA VAL A 18 -7.57 -4.90 0.18
C VAL A 18 -9.02 -4.88 0.67
N HIS A 19 -9.27 -4.72 1.98
CA HIS A 19 -10.59 -4.53 2.59
C HIS A 19 -11.26 -3.23 2.13
N ILE A 20 -12.02 -3.29 1.04
CA ILE A 20 -12.65 -2.14 0.37
C ILE A 20 -13.79 -1.56 1.20
N GLU A 21 -14.45 -2.40 1.99
CA GLU A 21 -15.48 -2.09 2.95
C GLU A 21 -15.00 -1.16 4.07
N LEU A 22 -13.71 -1.26 4.43
CA LEU A 22 -13.07 -0.36 5.41
C LEU A 22 -12.47 0.88 4.75
N ALA A 23 -12.29 0.87 3.43
CA ALA A 23 -11.69 1.97 2.70
C ALA A 23 -12.72 3.07 2.38
N LYS A 24 -12.47 4.28 2.90
CA LYS A 24 -13.24 5.47 2.51
C LYS A 24 -12.70 6.03 1.20
N LEU A 25 -13.32 5.61 0.09
CA LEU A 25 -12.95 6.14 -1.24
C LEU A 25 -13.14 7.66 -1.28
N ARG A 26 -12.03 8.38 -1.51
CA ARG A 26 -12.02 9.83 -1.71
C ARG A 26 -12.76 10.20 -3.00
N LEU A 27 -13.34 11.40 -3.05
CA LEU A 27 -14.09 11.87 -4.23
C LEU A 27 -13.27 11.75 -5.52
N MET A 28 -12.00 12.17 -5.50
CA MET A 28 -11.12 12.04 -6.65
C MET A 28 -10.95 10.59 -7.10
N GLN A 29 -10.84 9.63 -6.18
CA GLN A 29 -10.75 8.21 -6.55
C GLN A 29 -12.04 7.72 -7.23
N LYS A 30 -13.22 8.20 -6.81
CA LYS A 30 -14.49 7.88 -7.47
C LYS A 30 -14.56 8.47 -8.88
N LEU A 31 -14.15 9.73 -9.04
CA LEU A 31 -14.15 10.42 -10.34
C LEU A 31 -13.14 9.82 -11.31
N MET A 32 -11.92 9.51 -10.84
CA MET A 32 -10.85 8.89 -11.64
C MET A 32 -11.23 7.52 -12.21
N ARG A 33 -12.13 6.78 -11.55
CA ARG A 33 -12.63 5.48 -12.01
C ARG A 33 -13.68 5.59 -13.12
N ASN A 34 -14.21 6.77 -13.40
CA ASN A 34 -15.17 6.95 -14.49
C ASN A 34 -14.41 6.83 -15.82
N LYS A 35 -14.90 5.98 -16.75
CA LYS A 35 -14.19 5.69 -18.01
C LYS A 35 -14.06 6.91 -18.92
N THR A 36 -14.98 7.87 -18.81
CA THR A 36 -15.03 9.07 -19.66
C THR A 36 -14.38 10.26 -18.96
N ILE A 37 -14.70 10.47 -17.67
CA ILE A 37 -14.21 11.62 -16.89
C ILE A 37 -12.77 11.40 -16.41
N GLY A 38 -12.40 10.15 -16.09
CA GLY A 38 -11.10 9.79 -15.54
C GLY A 38 -9.92 10.25 -16.41
N PRO A 39 -9.86 9.90 -17.71
CA PRO A 39 -8.79 10.35 -18.60
C PRO A 39 -8.65 11.87 -18.71
N ILE A 40 -9.78 12.59 -18.70
CA ILE A 40 -9.81 14.05 -18.75
C ILE A 40 -9.22 14.63 -17.46
N LEU A 41 -9.68 14.14 -16.30
CA LEU A 41 -9.17 14.58 -14.99
C LEU A 41 -7.69 14.27 -14.82
N ALA A 42 -7.23 13.11 -15.29
CA ALA A 42 -5.82 12.74 -15.23
C ALA A 42 -4.97 13.74 -16.03
N ARG A 43 -5.37 14.04 -17.26
CA ARG A 43 -4.64 14.95 -18.16
C ARG A 43 -4.61 16.40 -17.63
N LEU A 44 -5.67 16.81 -16.94
CA LEU A 44 -5.81 18.15 -16.38
C LEU A 44 -5.36 18.25 -14.91
N SER A 45 -4.86 17.18 -14.31
CA SER A 45 -4.47 17.16 -12.89
C SER A 45 -3.29 18.12 -12.67
N PRO A 46 -3.45 19.17 -11.84
CA PRO A 46 -2.38 20.13 -11.62
C PRO A 46 -1.39 19.66 -10.54
N LYS A 47 -0.12 20.06 -10.66
CA LYS A 47 0.95 19.71 -9.70
C LYS A 47 0.59 20.05 -8.23
N TRP A 48 -0.09 21.18 -8.00
CA TRP A 48 -0.45 21.60 -6.65
C TRP A 48 -1.43 20.63 -5.97
N SER A 49 -2.34 19.99 -6.71
CA SER A 49 -3.31 19.04 -6.12
C SER A 49 -2.62 17.73 -5.74
N PHE A 50 -1.62 17.32 -6.51
CA PHE A 50 -0.72 16.23 -6.12
C PHE A 50 0.02 16.56 -4.82
N LYS A 51 0.67 17.73 -4.73
CA LYS A 51 1.39 18.17 -3.52
C LYS A 51 0.49 18.22 -2.29
N ALA A 52 -0.72 18.78 -2.44
CA ALA A 52 -1.72 18.81 -1.37
C ALA A 52 -2.12 17.39 -0.94
N THR A 53 -2.28 16.46 -1.89
CA THR A 53 -2.60 15.06 -1.57
C THR A 53 -1.48 14.39 -0.80
N MET A 54 -0.23 14.54 -1.23
CA MET A 54 0.94 13.96 -0.54
C MET A 54 1.05 14.49 0.90
N ARG A 55 0.93 15.81 1.09
CA ARG A 55 0.94 16.40 2.44
C ARG A 55 -0.16 15.87 3.35
N ASN A 56 -1.31 15.52 2.79
CA ASN A 56 -2.45 14.99 3.54
C ASN A 56 -2.37 13.49 3.85
N ILE A 57 -1.32 12.79 3.40
CA ILE A 57 -1.15 11.34 3.64
C ILE A 57 0.18 11.00 4.32
N TRP A 58 1.05 11.99 4.51
CA TRP A 58 2.20 11.91 5.40
C TRP A 58 1.77 12.07 6.86
N SER A 59 2.45 11.38 7.76
CA SER A 59 2.35 11.57 9.22
C SER A 59 2.70 13.02 9.61
N ASP A 60 3.88 13.47 9.18
CA ASP A 60 4.35 14.84 9.37
C ASP A 60 4.70 15.49 8.02
N ALA A 61 3.78 16.31 7.53
CA ALA A 61 3.96 17.06 6.28
C ALA A 61 5.16 18.01 6.30
N LYS A 62 5.69 18.40 7.47
CA LYS A 62 6.88 19.26 7.58
C LYS A 62 8.16 18.53 7.17
N LYS A 63 8.19 17.20 7.27
CA LYS A 63 9.33 16.38 6.84
C LYS A 63 9.41 16.24 5.33
N LEU A 64 8.32 16.54 4.62
CA LEU A 64 8.25 16.39 3.17
C LEU A 64 8.81 17.63 2.47
N LYS A 65 9.98 17.48 1.84
CA LYS A 65 10.64 18.58 1.13
C LYS A 65 9.93 18.88 -0.18
N GLU A 66 9.95 20.16 -0.56
CA GLU A 66 9.38 20.61 -1.83
C GLU A 66 10.08 19.98 -3.04
N SER A 67 11.41 19.77 -2.95
CA SER A 67 12.22 19.08 -3.97
C SER A 67 11.79 17.63 -4.20
N ASP A 68 11.38 16.95 -3.13
CA ASP A 68 10.97 15.54 -3.20
C ASP A 68 9.59 15.45 -3.86
N LEU A 69 8.67 16.34 -3.46
CA LEU A 69 7.37 16.50 -4.12
C LEU A 69 7.50 16.84 -5.61
N ASP A 70 8.45 17.71 -5.96
CA ASP A 70 8.74 18.04 -7.34
C ASP A 70 9.22 16.82 -8.11
N SER A 71 10.16 16.07 -7.54
CA SER A 71 10.72 14.86 -8.15
C SER A 71 9.65 13.78 -8.35
N MET A 72 8.82 13.52 -7.33
CA MET A 72 7.71 12.57 -7.41
C MET A 72 6.70 12.96 -8.50
N TRP A 73 6.39 14.25 -8.63
CA TRP A 73 5.50 14.74 -9.69
C TRP A 73 6.10 14.55 -11.08
N GLU A 74 7.39 14.87 -11.26
CA GLU A 74 8.08 14.68 -12.53
C GLU A 74 8.11 13.20 -12.93
N LEU A 75 8.36 12.30 -11.98
CA LEU A 75 8.30 10.85 -12.21
C LEU A 75 6.89 10.39 -12.58
N MET A 76 5.85 10.90 -11.91
CA MET A 76 4.45 10.52 -12.16
C MET A 76 3.97 10.92 -13.56
N LYS A 77 4.39 12.09 -14.06
CA LYS A 77 3.95 12.59 -15.38
C LYS A 77 4.80 12.12 -16.55
N LYS A 78 5.97 11.53 -16.28
CA LYS A 78 6.90 11.04 -17.30
C LYS A 78 6.17 10.06 -18.24
N GLU A 79 6.46 10.15 -19.54
CA GLU A 79 5.91 9.23 -20.56
C GLU A 79 4.38 9.07 -20.49
N GLU A 80 3.67 10.20 -20.33
CA GLU A 80 2.21 10.24 -20.20
C GLU A 80 1.66 9.46 -18.99
N GLY A 81 2.47 9.26 -17.94
CA GLY A 81 2.10 8.45 -16.77
C GLY A 81 0.81 8.87 -16.07
N LEU A 82 0.41 10.15 -16.17
CA LEU A 82 -0.89 10.61 -15.67
C LEU A 82 -2.07 9.90 -16.35
N LEU A 83 -1.96 9.54 -17.63
CA LEU A 83 -3.02 8.84 -18.37
C LEU A 83 -3.20 7.38 -17.91
N VAL A 84 -2.24 6.83 -17.17
CA VAL A 84 -2.31 5.49 -16.58
C VAL A 84 -3.08 5.52 -15.25
N MET A 85 -3.17 6.67 -14.58
CA MET A 85 -3.83 6.79 -13.27
C MET A 85 -5.31 6.36 -13.24
N PRO A 86 -6.15 6.66 -14.25
CA PRO A 86 -7.51 6.13 -14.32
C PRO A 86 -7.53 4.59 -14.42
N MET A 87 -6.60 4.00 -15.18
CA MET A 87 -6.49 2.55 -15.32
C MET A 87 -6.08 1.90 -14.00
N ILE A 88 -5.04 2.43 -13.34
CA ILE A 88 -4.62 1.97 -12.01
C ILE A 88 -5.79 2.07 -11.03
N SER A 89 -6.53 3.19 -11.01
CA SER A 89 -7.66 3.41 -10.10
C SER A 89 -8.77 2.34 -10.20
N GLN A 90 -8.83 1.60 -11.30
CA GLN A 90 -9.76 0.47 -11.45
C GLN A 90 -9.49 -0.68 -10.49
N PHE A 91 -8.29 -0.78 -9.90
CA PHE A 91 -7.95 -1.79 -8.88
C PHE A 91 -8.94 -1.81 -7.71
N THR A 92 -9.56 -0.66 -7.41
CA THR A 92 -10.61 -0.56 -6.37
C THR A 92 -11.86 -1.40 -6.69
N ARG A 93 -12.18 -1.61 -7.98
CA ARG A 93 -13.22 -2.55 -8.43
C ARG A 93 -12.75 -3.99 -8.25
N ASP A 94 -11.48 -4.23 -8.58
CA ASP A 94 -10.88 -5.56 -8.49
C ASP A 94 -10.84 -6.05 -7.04
N ARG A 95 -10.61 -5.15 -6.07
CA ARG A 95 -10.72 -5.47 -4.64
C ARG A 95 -12.08 -6.02 -4.25
N SER A 96 -13.17 -5.43 -4.73
CA SER A 96 -14.52 -5.97 -4.49
C SER A 96 -14.73 -7.29 -5.24
N ARG A 97 -14.35 -7.33 -6.51
CA ARG A 97 -14.57 -8.49 -7.39
C ARG A 97 -13.80 -9.74 -6.95
N TYR A 98 -12.56 -9.55 -6.52
CA TYR A 98 -11.64 -10.63 -6.16
C TYR A 98 -11.42 -10.73 -4.66
N TRP A 99 -12.24 -10.07 -3.84
CA TRP A 99 -12.11 -10.04 -2.39
C TRP A 99 -11.89 -11.45 -1.80
N HIS A 100 -12.80 -12.39 -2.08
CA HIS A 100 -12.71 -13.77 -1.59
C HIS A 100 -11.43 -14.47 -2.04
N ARG A 101 -10.95 -14.18 -3.24
CA ARG A 101 -9.73 -14.80 -3.77
C ARG A 101 -8.48 -14.21 -3.12
N TRP A 102 -8.41 -12.89 -2.97
CA TRP A 102 -7.23 -12.19 -2.45
C TRP A 102 -7.12 -12.30 -0.94
N VAL A 103 -8.18 -11.91 -0.22
CA VAL A 103 -8.24 -12.01 1.25
C VAL A 103 -8.25 -13.47 1.67
N GLY A 104 -9.05 -14.31 1.00
CA GLY A 104 -9.09 -15.75 1.30
C GLY A 104 -7.74 -16.44 1.09
N ALA A 105 -6.92 -16.01 0.12
CA ALA A 105 -5.56 -16.54 -0.03
C ALA A 105 -4.66 -16.17 1.16
N LEU A 106 -4.78 -14.94 1.69
CA LEU A 106 -4.04 -14.51 2.89
C LEU A 106 -4.54 -15.18 4.17
N GLN A 107 -5.84 -15.46 4.26
CA GLN A 107 -6.43 -16.17 5.41
C GLN A 107 -6.02 -17.64 5.46
N ASN A 108 -5.84 -18.27 4.31
CA ASN A 108 -5.57 -19.71 4.19
C ASN A 108 -4.11 -20.04 3.82
N THR A 109 -3.23 -19.04 3.70
CA THR A 109 -1.83 -19.27 3.36
C THR A 109 -1.13 -20.08 4.46
N LYS A 110 -0.24 -20.97 4.05
CA LYS A 110 0.72 -21.65 4.94
C LYS A 110 2.09 -20.99 4.94
N ILE A 111 2.31 -20.06 4.01
CA ILE A 111 3.55 -19.28 3.95
C ILE A 111 3.50 -18.27 5.11
N PRO A 112 4.57 -18.17 5.92
CA PRO A 112 4.65 -17.18 6.97
C PRO A 112 4.31 -15.77 6.48
N LEU A 113 3.39 -15.12 7.18
CA LEU A 113 2.80 -13.85 6.78
C LEU A 113 3.04 -12.80 7.86
N ALA A 114 3.45 -11.61 7.44
CA ALA A 114 3.58 -10.46 8.32
C ALA A 114 2.99 -9.21 7.68
N PHE A 115 2.58 -8.29 8.54
CA PHE A 115 2.11 -6.96 8.19
C PHE A 115 3.03 -5.92 8.83
N LEU A 116 3.57 -5.00 8.04
CA LEU A 116 4.44 -3.90 8.50
C LEU A 116 3.76 -2.57 8.18
N TRP A 117 3.34 -1.82 9.20
CA TRP A 117 2.29 -0.82 8.99
C TRP A 117 2.53 0.53 9.66
N GLY A 118 2.43 1.61 8.90
CA GLY A 118 2.39 2.98 9.44
C GLY A 118 1.09 3.27 10.17
N THR A 119 1.19 3.74 11.41
CA THR A 119 0.04 3.98 12.31
C THR A 119 -0.83 5.18 11.93
N GLU A 120 -0.28 6.13 11.18
CA GLU A 120 -0.95 7.41 10.84
C GLU A 120 -1.46 7.46 9.40
N ASP A 121 -1.44 6.35 8.66
CA ASP A 121 -1.93 6.32 7.30
C ASP A 121 -3.45 6.56 7.21
N PRO A 122 -3.90 7.65 6.55
CA PRO A 122 -5.32 7.98 6.46
C PRO A 122 -6.05 7.24 5.31
N ILE A 123 -5.32 6.44 4.52
CA ILE A 123 -5.83 5.63 3.40
C ILE A 123 -5.84 4.16 3.81
N ALA A 124 -4.67 3.60 4.13
CA ALA A 124 -4.51 2.26 4.67
C ALA A 124 -4.48 2.34 6.19
N THR A 125 -5.64 2.61 6.78
CA THR A 125 -5.75 2.85 8.22
C THR A 125 -5.27 1.66 9.05
N LEU A 126 -4.78 1.93 10.27
CA LEU A 126 -4.40 0.90 11.23
C LEU A 126 -5.49 -0.17 11.45
N GLU A 127 -6.76 0.21 11.38
CA GLU A 127 -7.88 -0.75 11.48
C GLU A 127 -7.82 -1.84 10.39
N ILE A 128 -7.42 -1.51 9.17
CA ILE A 128 -7.27 -2.47 8.07
C ILE A 128 -6.15 -3.47 8.39
N ALA A 129 -5.04 -3.00 8.97
CA ALA A 129 -3.95 -3.86 9.40
C ALA A 129 -4.38 -4.83 10.51
N ARG A 130 -5.18 -4.33 11.47
CA ARG A 130 -5.72 -5.16 12.56
C ARG A 130 -6.67 -6.24 12.03
N VAL A 131 -7.55 -5.89 11.10
CA VAL A 131 -8.45 -6.86 10.44
C VAL A 131 -7.64 -7.93 9.69
N HIS A 132 -6.67 -7.50 8.87
CA HIS A 132 -5.79 -8.42 8.18
C HIS A 132 -5.08 -9.40 9.13
N HIS A 133 -4.49 -8.89 10.21
CA HIS A 133 -3.80 -9.71 11.21
C HIS A 133 -4.76 -10.68 11.92
N ASN A 134 -5.94 -10.22 12.32
CA ASN A 134 -6.93 -11.05 13.02
C ASN A 134 -7.46 -12.19 12.14
N GLU A 135 -7.63 -11.95 10.84
CA GLU A 135 -8.14 -12.94 9.89
C GLU A 135 -7.05 -13.95 9.44
N SER A 136 -5.78 -13.53 9.45
CA SER A 136 -4.64 -14.37 9.06
C SER A 136 -3.98 -15.02 10.26
N LYS A 137 -4.41 -16.25 10.58
CA LYS A 137 -3.88 -17.04 11.71
C LYS A 137 -2.35 -17.17 11.66
N GLY A 138 -1.70 -16.90 12.78
CA GLY A 138 -0.25 -17.02 12.92
C GLY A 138 0.57 -15.93 12.21
N SER A 139 -0.10 -14.92 11.64
CA SER A 139 0.60 -13.76 11.09
C SER A 139 1.26 -12.91 12.18
N ARG A 140 2.22 -12.07 11.79
CA ARG A 140 2.79 -11.02 12.66
C ARG A 140 2.29 -9.64 12.24
N LEU A 141 2.14 -8.73 13.18
CA LEU A 141 1.83 -7.33 12.91
C LEU A 141 2.86 -6.43 13.60
N VAL A 142 3.62 -5.70 12.81
CA VAL A 142 4.60 -4.69 13.25
C VAL A 142 4.07 -3.32 12.90
N LEU A 143 4.09 -2.41 13.87
CA LEU A 143 3.56 -1.05 13.73
C LEU A 143 4.70 -0.03 13.77
N LEU A 144 4.69 0.86 12.79
CA LEU A 144 5.59 2.01 12.70
C LEU A 144 4.86 3.25 13.24
N GLU A 145 5.20 3.63 14.46
CA GLU A 145 4.65 4.81 15.14
C GLU A 145 5.09 6.11 14.46
N ASN A 146 4.17 7.06 14.30
CA ASN A 146 4.39 8.34 13.62
C ASN A 146 4.83 8.17 12.15
N THR A 147 4.16 7.26 11.44
CA THR A 147 4.46 6.94 10.04
C THR A 147 3.15 6.87 9.25
N GLY A 148 3.10 7.59 8.12
CA GLY A 148 1.92 7.71 7.26
C GLY A 148 1.86 6.66 6.15
N HIS A 149 1.40 7.09 4.99
CA HIS A 149 1.06 6.20 3.87
C HIS A 149 2.26 5.54 3.18
N TYR A 150 3.43 6.18 3.20
CA TYR A 150 4.63 5.68 2.55
C TYR A 150 5.72 5.37 3.57
N PRO A 151 5.59 4.28 4.35
CA PRO A 151 6.49 4.00 5.47
C PRO A 151 7.96 3.87 5.06
N MET A 152 8.22 3.31 3.88
CA MET A 152 9.56 3.19 3.30
C MET A 152 10.22 4.54 2.95
N ILE A 153 9.45 5.62 2.83
CA ILE A 153 9.95 6.99 2.58
C ILE A 153 9.94 7.81 3.87
N GLU A 154 8.91 7.64 4.70
CA GLU A 154 8.71 8.42 5.94
C GLU A 154 9.59 7.98 7.10
N SER A 155 9.96 6.70 7.16
CA SER A 155 10.77 6.13 8.22
C SER A 155 11.67 5.02 7.66
N PRO A 156 12.58 5.36 6.73
CA PRO A 156 13.33 4.38 5.94
C PRO A 156 14.12 3.41 6.80
N GLU A 157 14.85 3.89 7.81
CA GLU A 157 15.66 3.07 8.72
C GLU A 157 14.80 2.08 9.51
N LYS A 158 13.77 2.57 10.22
CA LYS A 158 12.85 1.71 10.97
C LYS A 158 12.14 0.72 10.05
N TRP A 159 11.67 1.18 8.89
CA TRP A 159 10.98 0.31 7.94
C TRP A 159 11.91 -0.78 7.40
N SER A 160 13.16 -0.46 7.08
CA SER A 160 14.13 -1.45 6.61
C SER A 160 14.54 -2.43 7.68
N ASP A 161 14.78 -1.98 8.91
CA ASP A 161 15.21 -2.83 10.02
C ASP A 161 14.11 -3.87 10.34
N GLU A 162 12.87 -3.41 10.50
CA GLU A 162 11.72 -4.27 10.75
C GLU A 162 11.42 -5.21 9.58
N LEU A 163 11.58 -4.74 8.33
CA LEU A 163 11.40 -5.59 7.16
C LEU A 163 12.44 -6.72 7.14
N ILE A 164 13.71 -6.41 7.40
CA ILE A 164 14.79 -7.40 7.43
C ILE A 164 14.54 -8.40 8.56
N GLU A 165 14.18 -7.95 9.77
CA GLU A 165 13.85 -8.85 10.88
C GLU A 165 12.68 -9.78 10.54
N LEU A 166 11.64 -9.26 9.89
CA LEU A 166 10.50 -10.05 9.45
C LEU A 166 10.89 -11.08 8.38
N VAL A 167 11.82 -10.76 7.48
CA VAL A 167 12.29 -11.69 6.45
C VAL A 167 13.21 -12.76 7.06
N ASP A 168 14.20 -12.37 7.86
CA ASP A 168 15.23 -13.25 8.43
C ASP A 168 14.71 -14.10 9.60
N GLY A 169 13.76 -13.56 10.37
CA GLY A 169 13.13 -14.24 11.50
C GLY A 169 12.33 -15.49 11.09
N TYR A 170 12.03 -15.65 9.80
CA TYR A 170 11.43 -16.88 9.28
C TYR A 170 12.46 -17.90 8.78
N GLU A 171 13.65 -17.47 8.35
CA GLU A 171 14.74 -18.41 7.98
C GLU A 171 15.23 -19.20 9.19
N SER A 172 15.32 -18.55 10.35
CA SER A 172 15.80 -19.18 11.59
C SER A 172 14.76 -20.09 12.27
N ALA A 173 13.46 -19.89 12.02
CA ALA A 173 12.38 -20.77 12.50
C ALA A 173 12.21 -22.04 11.65
N SER A 174 12.53 -21.96 10.35
CA SER A 174 12.39 -23.06 9.39
C SER A 174 13.57 -24.04 9.38
N ILE A 175 14.69 -23.69 10.02
CA ILE A 175 15.85 -24.58 10.25
C ILE A 175 15.65 -25.46 11.51
N LYS A 176 14.70 -25.11 12.39
CA LYS A 176 14.48 -25.78 13.69
C LYS A 176 13.28 -26.75 13.71
N ALA A 177 12.61 -26.95 12.59
CA ALA A 177 11.50 -27.90 12.43
C ALA A 177 11.94 -29.08 11.56
#